data_AF-A0A2G9TX32-F1
#
_entry.id   AF-A0A2G9TX32-F1
#
_cell.length_a   1.000
_cell.length_b   1.000
_cell.length_c   1.000
_cell.angle_alpha   90.00
_cell.angle_beta   90.00
_cell.angle_gamma   90.00
#
_symmetry.space_group_name_H-M   'P 1'
#
loop_
_entity.id
_entity.type
_entity.pdbx_description
1 polymer ?
#
loop_
_entity_poly.entity_id
_entity_poly.type
_entity_poly.pdbx_seq_one_letter_code
_entity_poly.pdbx_strand_id
1 'polypeptide(L)'
;MLNSRVTLTSRQLLCQFLVPTSSSSATVQERGNAWRACLGKMSRSQYLRHYPVTLIRPDGSAIEIRYLEPRAVVQLPVDLNALTEEEKRHRLAARKPKTKKIVQVIIIDDASPDGTQEVAERLRSEYGSEKIVLKPRQGKLGLGTAYIHGLKYARGNFIILMDADLSHHPKFIPEMIELQRRENLDIVTGTRYAQSGGVYGWDVKRKTISKGANFLAQFLLNPGVSDLTGSFRLYRKEVLACLISESVSKGYVFQMEMMFRASKKGYKIGEVPISFVDRCFGESKLGSQEIIGYVKGLLYLFFFVD
;
A
#
# COMPACT_ATOMS: atom_id res chain seq x y z
N MET A 1 -4.68 1.71 50.95
CA MET A 1 -5.92 1.27 51.63
C MET A 1 -7.01 2.28 51.23
N LEU A 2 -8.18 1.98 50.69
CA LEU A 2 -9.05 0.80 50.75
C LEU A 2 -9.59 0.40 49.37
N ASN A 3 -9.78 -0.91 49.23
CA ASN A 3 -10.63 -1.59 48.25
C ASN A 3 -12.12 -1.24 48.45
N SER A 4 -12.90 -1.24 47.37
CA SER A 4 -14.21 -1.92 47.37
C SER A 4 -14.61 -2.36 45.96
N ARG A 5 -14.88 -3.65 45.83
CA ARG A 5 -15.41 -4.33 44.65
C ARG A 5 -16.93 -4.15 44.64
N VAL A 6 -17.52 -3.94 43.46
CA VAL A 6 -18.93 -4.26 43.23
C VAL A 6 -19.00 -5.33 42.14
N THR A 7 -19.26 -6.55 42.59
CA THR A 7 -19.67 -7.72 41.82
C THR A 7 -21.07 -7.51 41.26
N LEU A 8 -21.25 -7.66 39.94
CA LEU A 8 -22.56 -7.79 39.32
C LEU A 8 -22.86 -9.28 39.07
N THR A 9 -23.97 -9.74 39.64
CA THR A 9 -24.44 -11.12 39.66
C THR A 9 -25.36 -11.46 38.47
N SER A 10 -25.47 -12.76 38.20
CA SER A 10 -26.00 -13.47 37.03
C SER A 10 -27.50 -13.34 36.76
N ARG A 11 -28.16 -12.23 37.10
CA ARG A 11 -29.63 -12.10 37.06
C ARG A 11 -30.17 -10.78 36.46
N GLN A 12 -29.39 -10.15 35.59
CA GLN A 12 -29.88 -9.09 34.67
C GLN A 12 -29.96 -9.57 33.21
N LEU A 13 -29.81 -10.88 33.00
CA LEU A 13 -30.22 -11.61 31.79
C LEU A 13 -31.64 -12.12 32.02
N LEU A 14 -32.67 -11.41 31.54
CA LEU A 14 -33.83 -11.95 30.82
C LEU A 14 -34.93 -10.88 30.64
N CYS A 15 -35.51 -10.89 29.44
CA CYS A 15 -36.83 -10.37 29.05
C CYS A 15 -36.97 -8.88 28.71
N GLN A 16 -36.94 -8.60 27.41
CA GLN A 16 -38.10 -8.10 26.66
C GLN A 16 -37.82 -8.32 25.14
N PHE A 17 -38.17 -9.48 24.59
CA PHE A 17 -39.46 -9.85 23.96
C PHE A 17 -39.74 -9.20 22.59
N LEU A 18 -39.95 -10.10 21.61
CA LEU A 18 -40.81 -10.04 20.41
C LEU A 18 -40.16 -9.78 19.03
N VAL A 19 -40.34 -10.80 18.19
CA VAL A 19 -40.09 -10.91 16.73
C VAL A 19 -41.38 -10.42 16.02
N PRO A 20 -41.32 -9.71 14.86
CA PRO A 20 -41.44 -10.39 13.57
C PRO A 20 -40.57 -9.82 12.42
N THR A 21 -40.56 -10.63 11.37
CA THR A 21 -39.84 -10.63 10.10
C THR A 21 -40.04 -9.44 9.15
N SER A 22 -39.04 -9.26 8.26
CA SER A 22 -39.14 -8.96 6.81
C SER A 22 -38.54 -7.64 6.28
N SER A 23 -38.04 -7.76 5.04
CA SER A 23 -37.54 -6.74 4.10
C SER A 23 -36.06 -6.32 4.22
N SER A 24 -35.17 -7.16 3.70
CA SER A 24 -33.90 -6.70 3.12
C SER A 24 -34.17 -5.95 1.82
N SER A 25 -34.47 -4.66 1.92
CA SER A 25 -34.37 -3.74 0.78
C SER A 25 -32.91 -3.39 0.55
N ALA A 26 -32.38 -3.77 -0.62
CA ALA A 26 -31.08 -3.30 -1.09
C ALA A 26 -31.18 -1.81 -1.44
N THR A 27 -30.60 -0.94 -0.61
CA THR A 27 -30.50 0.48 -0.94
C THR A 27 -29.26 0.71 -1.78
N VAL A 28 -29.45 0.92 -3.09
CA VAL A 28 -28.46 1.58 -3.94
C VAL A 28 -28.52 3.07 -3.60
N GLN A 29 -27.40 3.66 -3.15
CA GLN A 29 -27.33 5.10 -2.92
C GLN A 29 -26.19 5.71 -3.74
N GLU A 30 -26.60 6.42 -4.81
CA GLU A 30 -25.77 7.31 -5.61
C GLU A 30 -25.16 8.41 -4.72
N ARG A 31 -23.89 8.75 -4.96
CA ARG A 31 -23.23 9.90 -4.33
C ARG A 31 -23.24 11.10 -5.28
N GLY A 32 -24.23 11.98 -5.09
CA GLY A 32 -24.20 13.36 -5.56
C GLY A 32 -23.42 14.28 -4.61
N ASN A 33 -22.71 15.24 -5.18
CA ASN A 33 -21.89 16.25 -4.51
C ASN A 33 -22.77 17.30 -3.80
N ALA A 34 -22.53 17.60 -2.52
CA ALA A 34 -22.65 18.96 -1.94
C ALA A 34 -22.35 18.99 -0.43
N TRP A 35 -21.67 20.06 -0.03
CA TRP A 35 -21.35 20.46 1.33
C TRP A 35 -22.60 20.82 2.16
N ARG A 36 -22.83 20.16 3.29
CA ARG A 36 -23.55 20.70 4.47
C ARG A 36 -23.02 20.07 5.76
N ALA A 37 -22.59 20.89 6.71
CA ALA A 37 -22.29 20.46 8.08
C ALA A 37 -23.55 20.57 8.93
N CYS A 38 -23.87 19.53 9.71
CA CYS A 38 -24.94 19.55 10.70
C CYS A 38 -24.38 19.09 12.06
N LEU A 39 -24.53 19.92 13.09
CA LEU A 39 -24.27 19.56 14.48
C LEU A 39 -25.53 18.91 15.06
N GLY A 40 -25.51 17.59 15.16
CA GLY A 40 -26.57 16.80 15.79
C GLY A 40 -25.95 15.78 16.74
N LYS A 41 -26.53 15.63 17.94
CA LYS A 41 -26.13 14.62 18.92
C LYS A 41 -26.44 13.23 18.37
N MET A 42 -25.45 12.59 17.76
CA MET A 42 -25.54 11.23 17.26
C MET A 42 -25.55 10.24 18.43
N SER A 43 -26.69 9.62 18.72
CA SER A 43 -26.69 8.30 19.36
C SER A 43 -25.93 7.37 18.41
N ARG A 44 -24.72 6.93 18.81
CA ARG A 44 -23.80 6.05 18.05
C ARG A 44 -24.48 5.43 16.82
N SER A 45 -24.42 6.12 15.68
CA SER A 45 -24.71 5.46 14.41
C SER A 45 -23.68 4.36 14.34
N GLN A 46 -24.12 3.11 14.41
CA GLN A 46 -23.24 1.95 14.34
C GLN A 46 -22.24 2.18 13.21
N TYR A 47 -20.97 2.31 13.55
CA TYR A 47 -19.92 1.85 12.66
C TYR A 47 -20.25 0.38 12.46
N LEU A 48 -21.01 0.06 11.42
CA LEU A 48 -21.17 -1.30 10.95
C LEU A 48 -19.79 -1.69 10.43
N ARG A 49 -18.96 -2.17 11.36
CA ARG A 49 -17.61 -2.63 11.09
C ARG A 49 -17.79 -3.84 10.19
N HIS A 50 -17.50 -3.66 8.92
CA HIS A 50 -17.53 -4.77 8.01
C HIS A 50 -16.23 -5.55 8.17
N TYR A 51 -16.34 -6.78 8.64
CA TYR A 51 -15.23 -7.70 8.77
C TYR A 51 -15.00 -8.39 7.42
N PRO A 52 -13.73 -8.59 7.01
CA PRO A 52 -13.43 -9.46 5.88
C PRO A 52 -13.81 -10.89 6.28
N VAL A 53 -14.73 -11.48 5.53
CA VAL A 53 -15.23 -12.84 5.75
C VAL A 53 -15.02 -13.64 4.47
N THR A 54 -14.50 -14.85 4.60
CA THR A 54 -14.36 -15.75 3.46
C THR A 54 -15.71 -16.44 3.22
N LEU A 55 -16.32 -16.15 2.07
CA LEU A 55 -17.49 -16.87 1.56
C LEU A 55 -17.01 -17.93 0.55
N ILE A 56 -17.40 -19.18 0.77
CA ILE A 56 -17.12 -20.27 -0.16
C ILE A 56 -18.31 -20.43 -1.08
N ARG A 57 -18.09 -20.24 -2.38
CA ARG A 57 -19.10 -20.39 -3.43
C ARG A 57 -19.41 -21.87 -3.68
N PRO A 58 -20.56 -22.19 -4.31
CA PRO A 58 -20.90 -23.55 -4.70
C PRO A 58 -19.79 -24.23 -5.52
N ASP A 59 -19.12 -23.53 -6.42
CA ASP A 59 -18.00 -24.04 -7.22
C ASP A 59 -16.70 -24.32 -6.43
N GLY A 60 -16.69 -24.14 -5.10
CA GLY A 60 -15.52 -24.35 -4.25
C GLY A 60 -14.49 -23.21 -4.30
N SER A 61 -14.78 -22.14 -5.05
CA SER A 61 -13.98 -20.92 -5.03
C SER A 61 -14.29 -20.10 -3.76
N ALA A 62 -13.28 -19.42 -3.24
CA ALA A 62 -13.40 -18.54 -2.08
C ALA A 62 -13.43 -17.10 -2.56
N ILE A 63 -14.40 -16.32 -2.07
CA ILE A 63 -14.44 -14.87 -2.25
C ILE A 63 -14.45 -14.18 -0.89
N GLU A 64 -13.70 -13.09 -0.78
CA GLU A 64 -13.76 -12.24 0.41
C GLU A 64 -14.95 -11.29 0.28
N ILE A 65 -15.85 -11.36 1.24
CA ILE A 65 -16.97 -10.42 1.38
C ILE A 65 -16.80 -9.59 2.64
N ARG A 66 -17.43 -8.42 2.67
CA ARG A 66 -17.50 -7.55 3.83
C ARG A 66 -18.80 -7.86 4.57
N TYR A 67 -18.72 -8.32 5.82
CA TYR A 67 -19.88 -8.76 6.59
C TYR A 67 -19.98 -8.03 7.94
N LEU A 68 -21.19 -7.84 8.45
CA LEU A 68 -21.45 -7.03 9.64
C LEU A 68 -20.94 -7.63 10.95
N GLU A 69 -20.83 -8.96 11.00
CA GLU A 69 -20.36 -9.70 12.15
C GLU A 69 -18.97 -10.31 11.89
N PRO A 70 -18.09 -10.38 12.90
CA PRO A 70 -16.80 -11.04 12.78
C PRO A 70 -17.02 -12.55 12.64
N ARG A 71 -17.11 -13.01 11.39
CA ARG A 71 -17.20 -14.43 11.05
C ARG A 71 -15.93 -14.82 10.29
N ALA A 72 -15.28 -15.90 10.71
CA ALA A 72 -14.14 -16.44 9.97
C ALA A 72 -14.60 -17.07 8.64
N VAL A 73 -15.75 -17.74 8.66
CA VAL A 73 -16.39 -18.41 7.51
C VAL A 73 -17.90 -18.30 7.70
N VAL A 74 -18.64 -17.87 6.66
CA VAL A 74 -20.10 -18.05 6.63
C VAL A 74 -20.34 -19.46 6.10
N GLN A 75 -21.07 -20.27 6.88
CA GLN A 75 -21.34 -21.67 6.56
C GLN A 75 -21.92 -21.78 5.14
N LEU A 76 -21.36 -22.72 4.37
CA LEU A 76 -21.62 -22.91 2.95
C LEU A 76 -23.12 -23.09 2.66
N PRO A 77 -23.64 -22.57 1.53
CA PRO A 77 -24.97 -22.91 1.04
C PRO A 77 -25.10 -24.37 0.56
N VAL A 78 -24.06 -25.20 0.70
CA VAL A 78 -24.03 -26.58 0.21
C VAL A 78 -23.35 -27.47 1.24
N ASP A 79 -24.06 -28.49 1.70
CA ASP A 79 -23.50 -29.57 2.51
C ASP A 79 -22.60 -30.45 1.62
N LEU A 80 -21.29 -30.43 1.88
CA LEU A 80 -20.30 -31.20 1.12
C LEU A 80 -20.51 -32.72 1.27
N ASN A 81 -21.20 -33.16 2.32
CA ASN A 81 -21.52 -34.56 2.56
C ASN A 81 -22.72 -35.03 1.74
N ALA A 82 -23.54 -34.11 1.22
CA ALA A 82 -24.70 -34.41 0.39
C ALA A 82 -24.36 -34.48 -1.13
N LEU A 83 -23.13 -34.13 -1.53
CA LEU A 83 -22.70 -34.13 -2.93
C LEU A 83 -22.24 -35.51 -3.39
N THR A 84 -22.58 -35.86 -4.63
CA THR A 84 -22.05 -37.06 -5.30
C THR A 84 -20.57 -36.90 -5.64
N GLU A 85 -19.84 -38.02 -5.80
CA GLU A 85 -18.41 -38.00 -6.13
C GLU A 85 -18.11 -37.33 -7.48
N GLU A 86 -19.05 -37.38 -8.42
CA GLU A 86 -18.96 -36.74 -9.73
C GLU A 86 -19.05 -35.21 -9.62
N GLU A 87 -19.97 -34.70 -8.81
CA GLU A 87 -20.11 -33.26 -8.55
C GLU A 87 -18.90 -32.70 -7.80
N LYS A 88 -18.33 -33.47 -6.86
CA LYS A 88 -17.08 -33.11 -6.18
C LYS A 88 -15.93 -33.00 -7.18
N ARG A 89 -15.79 -33.98 -8.09
CA ARG A 89 -14.75 -33.95 -9.15
C ARG A 89 -14.92 -32.78 -10.10
N HIS A 90 -16.14 -32.51 -10.55
CA HIS A 90 -16.44 -31.38 -11.42
C HIS A 90 -16.10 -30.03 -10.76
N ARG A 91 -16.44 -29.86 -9.47
CA ARG A 91 -16.10 -28.65 -8.71
C ARG A 91 -14.60 -28.51 -8.45
N LEU A 92 -13.90 -29.61 -8.15
CA LEU A 92 -12.44 -29.58 -8.04
C LEU A 92 -11.77 -29.19 -9.37
N ALA A 93 -12.29 -29.69 -10.50
CA ALA A 93 -11.79 -29.33 -11.83
C ALA A 93 -12.09 -27.86 -12.21
N ALA A 94 -13.23 -27.32 -11.78
CA ALA A 94 -13.58 -25.92 -11.96
C ALA A 94 -12.77 -24.95 -11.07
N ARG A 95 -12.10 -25.47 -10.04
CA ARG A 95 -11.29 -24.68 -9.12
C ARG A 95 -10.03 -24.18 -9.83
N LYS A 96 -10.00 -22.90 -10.19
CA LYS A 96 -8.77 -22.26 -10.71
C LYS A 96 -7.61 -22.53 -9.74
N PRO A 97 -6.47 -23.06 -10.21
CA PRO A 97 -5.31 -23.30 -9.36
C PRO A 97 -4.91 -21.97 -8.70
N LYS A 98 -4.71 -21.97 -7.38
CA LYS A 98 -4.15 -20.82 -6.69
C LYS A 98 -2.73 -20.61 -7.24
N THR A 99 -2.54 -19.62 -8.08
CA THR A 99 -1.21 -19.17 -8.47
C THR A 99 -0.47 -18.76 -7.21
N LYS A 100 0.57 -19.52 -6.86
CA LYS A 100 1.43 -19.23 -5.72
C LYS A 100 2.19 -17.95 -6.05
N LYS A 101 1.69 -16.80 -5.60
CA LYS A 101 2.38 -15.52 -5.72
C LYS A 101 3.64 -15.59 -4.86
N ILE A 102 4.80 -15.70 -5.51
CA ILE A 102 6.08 -15.65 -4.81
C ILE A 102 6.36 -14.18 -4.52
N VAL A 103 6.20 -13.80 -3.26
CA VAL A 103 6.58 -12.47 -2.76
C VAL A 103 7.91 -12.62 -2.03
N GLN A 104 8.90 -11.89 -2.52
CA GLN A 104 10.22 -11.78 -1.91
C GLN A 104 10.41 -10.36 -1.39
N VAL A 105 10.82 -10.22 -0.14
CA VAL A 105 11.19 -8.96 0.50
C VAL A 105 12.71 -8.93 0.61
N ILE A 106 13.32 -7.91 0.01
CA ILE A 106 14.77 -7.72 0.05
C ILE A 106 15.06 -6.54 0.95
N ILE A 107 15.74 -6.80 2.06
CA ILE A 107 16.09 -5.80 3.05
C ILE A 107 17.54 -5.40 2.79
N ILE A 108 17.76 -4.13 2.45
CA ILE A 108 19.08 -3.57 2.19
C ILE A 108 19.40 -2.63 3.35
N ASP A 109 20.39 -3.01 4.14
CA ASP A 109 20.78 -2.24 5.31
C ASP A 109 22.12 -1.54 5.09
N ASP A 110 22.21 -0.27 5.46
CA ASP A 110 23.39 0.59 5.26
C ASP A 110 24.24 0.69 6.54
N ALA A 111 24.49 -0.45 7.17
CA ALA A 111 25.13 -0.56 8.48
C ALA A 111 24.40 0.30 9.54
N SER A 112 23.10 0.05 9.69
CA SER A 112 22.31 0.79 10.67
C SER A 112 22.74 0.41 12.09
N PRO A 113 22.94 1.40 12.99
CA PRO A 113 23.44 1.15 14.35
C PRO A 113 22.35 0.71 15.34
N ASP A 114 21.11 0.57 14.88
CA ASP A 114 19.88 0.51 15.70
C ASP A 114 19.30 -0.91 15.83
N GLY A 115 20.08 -1.94 15.49
CA GLY A 115 19.63 -3.33 15.59
C GLY A 115 18.79 -3.82 14.39
N THR A 116 18.77 -3.07 13.28
CA THR A 116 17.98 -3.41 12.09
C THR A 116 18.36 -4.77 11.50
N GLN A 117 19.64 -5.14 11.52
CA GLN A 117 20.11 -6.42 10.98
C GLN A 117 19.60 -7.61 11.79
N GLU A 118 19.57 -7.49 13.13
CA GLU A 118 19.08 -8.49 14.06
C GLU A 118 17.57 -8.69 13.93
N VAL A 119 16.81 -7.61 13.69
CA VAL A 119 15.39 -7.70 13.35
C VAL A 119 15.20 -8.44 12.02
N ALA A 120 15.94 -8.06 10.98
CA ALA A 120 15.84 -8.68 9.67
C ALA A 120 16.22 -10.17 9.69
N GLU A 121 17.20 -10.56 10.51
CA GLU A 121 17.62 -11.95 10.68
C GLU A 121 16.56 -12.79 11.43
N ARG A 122 15.88 -12.21 12.42
CA ARG A 122 14.71 -12.85 13.05
C ARG A 122 13.58 -13.07 12.05
N LEU A 123 13.26 -12.06 11.25
CA LEU A 123 12.25 -12.17 10.19
C LEU A 123 12.65 -13.24 9.15
N ARG A 124 13.93 -13.34 8.83
CA ARG A 124 14.46 -14.40 7.96
C ARG A 124 14.25 -15.80 8.54
N SER A 125 14.46 -15.95 9.84
CA SER A 125 14.26 -17.21 10.55
C SER A 125 12.78 -17.60 10.62
N GLU A 126 11.88 -16.63 10.81
CA GLU A 126 10.44 -16.86 10.94
C GLU A 126 9.75 -17.13 9.58
N TYR A 127 10.08 -16.35 8.54
CA TYR A 127 9.39 -16.41 7.24
C TYR A 127 10.16 -17.22 6.18
N GLY A 128 11.40 -17.58 6.45
CA GLY A 128 12.29 -18.33 5.57
C GLY A 128 13.19 -17.45 4.69
N SER A 129 14.40 -17.94 4.44
CA SER A 129 15.45 -17.25 3.68
C SER A 129 15.12 -17.01 2.20
N GLU A 130 14.13 -17.71 1.64
CA GLU A 130 13.65 -17.45 0.29
C GLU A 130 12.74 -16.21 0.21
N LYS A 131 11.96 -15.95 1.27
CA LYS A 131 11.02 -14.83 1.33
C LYS A 131 11.67 -13.56 1.84
N ILE A 132 12.56 -13.66 2.83
CA ILE A 132 13.26 -12.51 3.40
C ILE A 132 14.74 -12.62 3.05
N VAL A 133 15.23 -11.69 2.25
CA VAL A 133 16.63 -11.65 1.81
C VAL A 133 17.29 -10.41 2.39
N LEU A 134 18.12 -10.59 3.41
CA LEU A 134 18.91 -9.53 4.02
C LEU A 134 20.24 -9.34 3.26
N LYS A 135 20.55 -8.09 2.92
CA LYS A 135 21.74 -7.68 2.16
C LYS A 135 22.37 -6.43 2.76
N PRO A 136 23.17 -6.57 3.84
CA PRO A 136 23.84 -5.44 4.46
C PRO A 136 24.95 -4.88 3.55
N ARG A 137 25.24 -3.60 3.71
CA ARG A 137 26.30 -2.86 3.03
C ARG A 137 27.22 -2.21 4.06
N GLN A 138 28.44 -1.89 3.65
CA GLN A 138 29.47 -1.33 4.53
C GLN A 138 29.15 0.10 5.03
N GLY A 139 28.17 0.79 4.44
CA GLY A 139 27.74 2.11 4.89
C GLY A 139 26.73 2.76 3.95
N LYS A 140 26.41 4.04 4.25
CA LYS A 140 25.44 4.85 3.49
C LYS A 140 26.02 5.32 2.16
N LEU A 141 25.91 4.47 1.14
CA LEU A 141 26.37 4.75 -0.23
C LEU A 141 25.30 5.45 -1.10
N GLY A 142 24.16 5.82 -0.52
CA GLY A 142 23.04 6.46 -1.19
C GLY A 142 21.93 5.50 -1.63
N LEU A 143 20.78 6.08 -1.99
CA LEU A 143 19.54 5.35 -2.27
C LEU A 143 19.59 4.57 -3.60
N GLY A 144 20.06 5.20 -4.68
CA GLY A 144 20.19 4.55 -5.99
C GLY A 144 21.11 3.32 -5.94
N THR A 145 22.26 3.43 -5.26
CA THR A 145 23.19 2.31 -5.09
C THR A 145 22.59 1.17 -4.27
N ALA A 146 21.67 1.47 -3.34
CA ALA A 146 20.92 0.46 -2.60
C ALA A 146 20.03 -0.32 -3.57
N TYR A 147 19.26 0.38 -4.41
CA TYR A 147 18.38 -0.25 -5.38
C TYR A 147 19.14 -1.12 -6.40
N ILE A 148 20.30 -0.68 -6.90
CA ILE A 148 21.17 -1.52 -7.76
C ILE A 148 21.59 -2.79 -7.01
N HIS A 149 22.01 -2.65 -5.75
CA HIS A 149 22.42 -3.79 -4.95
C HIS A 149 21.26 -4.78 -4.75
N GLY A 150 20.05 -4.29 -4.47
CA GLY A 150 18.85 -5.11 -4.31
C GLY A 150 18.43 -5.83 -5.58
N LEU A 151 18.49 -5.14 -6.72
CA LEU A 151 18.14 -5.69 -8.04
C LEU A 151 18.94 -6.96 -8.39
N LYS A 152 20.19 -7.06 -7.94
CA LYS A 152 21.03 -8.25 -8.14
C LYS A 152 20.46 -9.51 -7.49
N TYR A 153 19.66 -9.36 -6.43
CA TYR A 153 19.07 -10.47 -5.68
C TYR A 153 17.58 -10.67 -5.95
N ALA A 154 16.95 -9.74 -6.67
CA ALA A 154 15.54 -9.79 -6.99
C ALA A 154 15.23 -10.88 -8.02
N ARG A 155 14.37 -11.83 -7.65
CA ARG A 155 13.93 -12.92 -8.53
C ARG A 155 12.66 -12.60 -9.32
N GLY A 156 11.89 -11.61 -8.89
CA GLY A 156 10.64 -11.22 -9.53
C GLY A 156 10.83 -10.34 -10.77
N ASN A 157 9.86 -10.39 -11.68
CA ASN A 157 9.81 -9.53 -12.87
C ASN A 157 9.33 -8.10 -12.55
N PHE A 158 8.69 -7.93 -11.40
CA PHE A 158 8.23 -6.64 -10.90
C PHE A 158 8.90 -6.35 -9.56
N ILE A 159 9.31 -5.10 -9.39
CA ILE A 159 10.00 -4.60 -8.21
C ILE A 159 9.14 -3.52 -7.58
N ILE A 160 8.85 -3.65 -6.30
CA ILE A 160 8.15 -2.63 -5.54
C ILE A 160 9.17 -1.98 -4.60
N LEU A 161 9.39 -0.69 -4.78
CA LEU A 161 10.16 0.14 -3.87
C LEU A 161 9.21 0.73 -2.84
N MET A 162 9.54 0.59 -1.56
CA MET A 162 8.70 1.06 -0.45
C MET A 162 9.60 1.40 0.74
N ASP A 163 9.27 2.48 1.45
CA ASP A 163 9.97 2.85 2.68
C ASP A 163 9.62 1.89 3.82
N ALA A 164 10.59 1.60 4.70
CA ALA A 164 10.43 0.64 5.81
C ALA A 164 9.74 1.24 7.05
N ASP A 165 9.44 2.53 7.05
CA ASP A 165 8.88 3.28 8.19
C ASP A 165 7.33 3.22 8.29
N LEU A 166 6.69 2.40 7.45
CA LEU A 166 5.24 2.24 7.32
C LEU A 166 4.48 3.52 6.92
N SER A 167 5.16 4.61 6.58
CA SER A 167 4.50 5.77 5.95
C SER A 167 3.82 5.39 4.63
N HIS A 168 4.37 4.38 3.95
CA HIS A 168 3.75 3.67 2.84
C HIS A 168 3.14 2.35 3.32
N HIS A 169 1.81 2.29 3.36
CA HIS A 169 1.14 1.08 3.85
C HIS A 169 1.11 -0.01 2.75
N PRO A 170 1.54 -1.25 3.03
CA PRO A 170 1.52 -2.36 2.06
C PRO A 170 0.13 -2.73 1.50
N LYS A 171 -0.96 -2.19 2.06
CA LYS A 171 -2.34 -2.48 1.64
C LYS A 171 -2.65 -2.04 0.22
N PHE A 172 -1.86 -1.11 -0.32
CA PHE A 172 -2.02 -0.59 -1.68
C PHE A 172 -1.29 -1.44 -2.73
N ILE A 173 -0.37 -2.33 -2.32
CA ILE A 173 0.36 -3.22 -3.24
C ILE A 173 -0.57 -4.05 -4.15
N PRO A 174 -1.64 -4.69 -3.63
CA PRO A 174 -2.57 -5.44 -4.49
C PRO A 174 -3.23 -4.57 -5.58
N GLU A 175 -3.58 -3.33 -5.25
CA GLU A 175 -4.18 -2.38 -6.20
C GLU A 175 -3.17 -1.94 -7.27
N MET A 176 -1.91 -1.67 -6.87
CA MET A 176 -0.85 -1.35 -7.83
C MET A 176 -0.57 -2.49 -8.80
N ILE A 177 -0.53 -3.74 -8.30
CA ILE A 177 -0.37 -4.94 -9.13
C ILE A 177 -1.55 -5.10 -10.09
N GLU A 178 -2.76 -4.89 -9.61
CA GLU A 178 -3.96 -5.03 -10.44
C GLU A 178 -4.03 -3.97 -11.54
N LEU A 179 -3.70 -2.71 -11.21
CA LEU A 179 -3.60 -1.63 -12.19
C LEU A 179 -2.53 -1.93 -13.23
N GLN A 180 -1.34 -2.34 -12.79
CA GLN A 180 -0.25 -2.76 -13.68
C GLN A 180 -0.72 -3.86 -14.65
N ARG A 181 -1.38 -4.89 -14.12
CA ARG A 181 -1.83 -6.04 -14.90
C ARG A 181 -2.92 -5.65 -15.91
N ARG A 182 -3.85 -4.79 -15.51
CA ARG A 182 -4.99 -4.36 -16.33
C ARG A 182 -4.55 -3.50 -17.51
N GLU A 183 -3.61 -2.59 -17.28
CA GLU A 183 -3.20 -1.58 -18.27
C GLU A 183 -1.83 -1.87 -18.89
N ASN A 184 -1.20 -2.98 -18.50
CA ASN A 184 0.12 -3.43 -18.93
C ASN A 184 1.21 -2.34 -18.75
N LEU A 185 1.16 -1.64 -17.62
CA LEU A 185 2.02 -0.50 -17.33
C LEU A 185 3.45 -0.93 -17.03
N ASP A 186 4.39 -0.03 -17.27
CA ASP A 186 5.81 -0.19 -16.98
C ASP A 186 6.13 0.24 -15.54
N ILE A 187 5.41 1.26 -15.09
CA ILE A 187 5.53 1.86 -13.76
C ILE A 187 4.14 2.13 -13.20
N VAL A 188 3.93 1.79 -11.93
CA VAL A 188 2.78 2.25 -11.15
C VAL A 188 3.29 3.01 -9.93
N THR A 189 2.92 4.28 -9.80
CA THR A 189 3.31 5.12 -8.67
C THR A 189 2.15 5.30 -7.70
N GLY A 190 2.44 5.23 -6.40
CA GLY A 190 1.52 5.73 -5.39
C GLY A 190 1.51 7.25 -5.44
N THR A 191 0.33 7.87 -5.50
CA THR A 191 0.18 9.33 -5.49
C THR A 191 -0.56 9.80 -4.25
N ARG A 192 -0.03 10.86 -3.62
CA ARG A 192 -0.68 11.57 -2.52
C ARG A 192 -1.60 12.68 -3.00
N TYR A 193 -1.53 13.05 -4.27
CA TYR A 193 -2.11 14.29 -4.80
C TYR A 193 -3.23 14.07 -5.81
N ALA A 194 -3.33 12.89 -6.45
CA ALA A 194 -4.46 12.59 -7.33
C ALA A 194 -5.63 11.93 -6.59
N GLN A 195 -6.83 12.18 -7.11
CA GLN A 195 -8.08 11.52 -6.71
C GLN A 195 -8.31 11.55 -5.18
N SER A 196 -8.51 10.39 -4.56
CA SER A 196 -8.70 10.20 -3.11
C SER A 196 -7.39 10.03 -2.33
N GLY A 197 -6.23 10.34 -2.94
CA GLY A 197 -4.94 10.35 -2.28
C GLY A 197 -4.89 11.41 -1.18
N GLY A 198 -4.01 11.23 -0.19
CA GLY A 198 -3.93 12.19 0.89
C GLY A 198 -2.74 12.01 1.82
N VAL A 199 -2.44 13.08 2.56
CA VAL A 199 -1.37 13.13 3.55
C VAL A 199 -1.92 13.47 4.92
N TYR A 200 -1.66 12.60 5.89
CA TYR A 200 -2.14 12.69 7.27
C TYR A 200 -0.97 12.91 8.23
N GLY A 201 -1.13 13.80 9.21
CA GLY A 201 -0.11 14.10 10.23
C GLY A 201 0.86 15.24 9.90
N TRP A 202 0.93 15.72 8.64
CA TRP A 202 1.77 16.86 8.30
C TRP A 202 1.17 18.19 8.76
N ASP A 203 2.04 19.10 9.24
CA ASP A 203 1.71 20.50 9.45
C ASP A 203 1.41 21.21 8.12
N VAL A 204 0.73 22.36 8.20
CA VAL A 204 0.32 23.11 7.00
C VAL A 204 1.54 23.59 6.22
N LYS A 205 2.62 23.98 6.91
CA LYS A 205 3.86 24.46 6.27
C LYS A 205 4.49 23.38 5.38
N ARG A 206 4.69 22.16 5.91
CA ARG A 206 5.25 21.03 5.14
C ARG A 206 4.36 20.63 3.97
N LYS A 207 3.03 20.65 4.15
CA LYS A 207 2.08 20.42 3.06
C LYS A 207 2.22 21.44 1.93
N THR A 208 2.32 22.73 2.26
CA THR A 208 2.46 23.79 1.26
C THR A 208 3.80 23.73 0.54
N ILE A 209 4.91 23.52 1.27
CA ILE A 209 6.25 23.38 0.67
C ILE A 209 6.28 22.19 -0.29
N SER A 210 5.75 21.03 0.12
CA SER A 210 5.76 19.84 -0.72
C SER A 210 4.87 19.99 -1.96
N LYS A 211 3.67 20.58 -1.81
CA LYS A 211 2.81 20.91 -2.96
C LYS A 211 3.48 21.88 -3.92
N GLY A 212 4.14 22.92 -3.42
CA GLY A 212 4.85 23.90 -4.25
C GLY A 212 6.03 23.28 -5.01
N ALA A 213 6.85 22.46 -4.34
CA ALA A 213 7.96 21.76 -4.98
C ALA A 213 7.49 20.76 -6.06
N ASN A 214 6.38 20.06 -5.80
CA ASN A 214 5.79 19.14 -6.76
C ASN A 214 5.14 19.87 -7.94
N PHE A 215 4.45 20.99 -7.70
CA PHE A 215 3.89 21.85 -8.75
C PHE A 215 4.97 22.41 -9.67
N LEU A 216 6.06 22.93 -9.09
CA LEU A 216 7.18 23.46 -9.86
C LEU A 216 7.81 22.36 -10.74
N ALA A 217 7.95 21.15 -10.20
CA ALA A 217 8.48 20.01 -10.94
C ALA A 217 7.54 19.56 -12.07
N GLN A 218 6.23 19.52 -11.84
CA GLN A 218 5.26 19.25 -12.90
C GLN A 218 5.29 20.32 -13.99
N PHE A 219 5.36 21.59 -13.61
CA PHE A 219 5.33 22.70 -14.57
C PHE A 219 6.56 22.70 -15.49
N LEU A 220 7.76 22.52 -14.93
CA LEU A 220 8.99 22.54 -15.73
C LEU A 220 9.24 21.24 -16.48
N LEU A 221 9.01 20.09 -15.86
CA LEU A 221 9.39 18.80 -16.44
C LEU A 221 8.25 18.11 -17.20
N ASN A 222 7.00 18.52 -16.96
CA ASN A 222 5.76 17.95 -17.50
C ASN A 222 5.76 16.41 -17.70
N PRO A 223 6.05 15.61 -16.66
CA PRO A 223 6.26 14.17 -16.80
C PRO A 223 4.96 13.34 -16.84
N GLY A 224 3.80 13.98 -16.92
CA GLY A 224 2.50 13.29 -16.97
C GLY A 224 2.08 12.57 -15.68
N VAL A 225 2.72 12.85 -14.54
CA VAL A 225 2.40 12.23 -13.24
C VAL A 225 2.17 13.29 -12.15
N SER A 226 1.27 12.99 -11.22
CA SER A 226 0.84 13.92 -10.18
C SER A 226 1.75 13.96 -8.95
N ASP A 227 2.57 12.95 -8.69
CA ASP A 227 3.49 12.92 -7.55
C ASP A 227 4.91 12.48 -7.95
N LEU A 228 5.81 13.45 -8.09
CA LEU A 228 7.20 13.21 -8.47
C LEU A 228 8.11 12.87 -7.30
N THR A 229 7.62 13.09 -6.08
CA THR A 229 8.43 13.01 -4.86
C THR A 229 8.14 11.74 -4.04
N GLY A 230 7.10 10.98 -4.38
CA GLY A 230 6.79 9.70 -3.77
C GLY A 230 7.79 8.60 -4.15
N SER A 231 8.23 7.80 -3.18
CA SER A 231 9.14 6.66 -3.40
C SER A 231 8.42 5.33 -3.59
N PHE A 232 7.12 5.27 -3.26
CA PHE A 232 6.34 4.04 -3.31
C PHE A 232 5.85 3.71 -4.71
N ARG A 233 6.59 2.84 -5.39
CA ARG A 233 6.46 2.59 -6.82
C ARG A 233 6.69 1.13 -7.16
N LEU A 234 5.86 0.63 -8.06
CA LEU A 234 6.03 -0.65 -8.73
C LEU A 234 6.66 -0.39 -10.09
N TYR A 235 7.70 -1.13 -10.42
CA TYR A 235 8.39 -1.10 -11.72
C TYR A 235 8.44 -2.49 -12.33
N ARG A 236 8.47 -2.58 -13.65
CA ARG A 236 9.14 -3.70 -14.33
C ARG A 236 10.63 -3.70 -13.98
N LYS A 237 11.21 -4.88 -13.77
CA LYS A 237 12.60 -5.04 -13.32
C LYS A 237 13.59 -4.39 -14.30
N GLU A 238 13.39 -4.65 -15.59
CA GLU A 238 14.21 -4.11 -16.68
C GLU A 238 14.12 -2.58 -16.79
N VAL A 239 12.92 -2.01 -16.58
CA VAL A 239 12.68 -0.57 -16.58
C VAL A 239 13.41 0.09 -15.42
N LEU A 240 13.30 -0.48 -14.21
CA LEU A 240 14.00 0.02 -13.04
C LEU A 240 15.53 -0.03 -13.23
N ALA A 241 16.06 -1.14 -13.77
CA ALA A 241 17.49 -1.28 -14.03
C ALA A 241 18.00 -0.24 -15.04
N CYS A 242 17.27 -0.03 -16.14
CA CYS A 242 17.61 0.98 -17.16
C CYS A 242 17.63 2.39 -16.56
N LEU A 243 16.56 2.80 -15.88
CA LEU A 243 16.45 4.15 -15.31
C LEU A 243 17.51 4.42 -14.24
N ILE A 244 17.83 3.43 -13.39
CA ILE A 244 18.88 3.61 -12.38
C ILE A 244 20.26 3.73 -13.03
N SER A 245 20.55 2.95 -14.08
CA SER A 245 21.85 2.97 -14.74
C SER A 245 22.20 4.33 -15.37
N GLU A 246 21.19 5.12 -15.72
CA GLU A 246 21.35 6.46 -16.28
C GLU A 246 21.21 7.59 -15.24
N SER A 247 20.77 7.25 -14.02
CA SER A 247 20.54 8.25 -12.97
C SER A 247 21.85 8.68 -12.33
N VAL A 248 22.04 9.99 -12.23
CA VAL A 248 23.20 10.61 -11.56
C VAL A 248 22.82 11.24 -10.21
N SER A 249 21.52 11.41 -9.95
CA SER A 249 21.03 12.12 -8.78
C SER A 249 21.07 11.27 -7.51
N LYS A 250 21.13 11.95 -6.36
CA LYS A 250 21.07 11.35 -5.03
C LYS A 250 19.91 11.96 -4.23
N GLY A 251 19.47 11.27 -3.18
CA GLY A 251 18.44 11.78 -2.26
C GLY A 251 17.07 11.98 -2.94
N TYR A 252 16.34 13.04 -2.60
CA TYR A 252 15.00 13.31 -3.12
C TYR A 252 14.96 13.56 -4.63
N VAL A 253 16.01 14.16 -5.19
CA VAL A 253 16.12 14.44 -6.64
C VAL A 253 16.07 13.14 -7.44
N PHE A 254 16.63 12.05 -6.90
CA PHE A 254 16.59 10.73 -7.54
C PHE A 254 15.16 10.30 -7.86
N GLN A 255 14.21 10.48 -6.93
CA GLN A 255 12.81 10.05 -7.17
C GLN A 255 12.16 10.84 -8.30
N MET A 256 12.48 12.13 -8.43
CA MET A 256 12.00 12.98 -9.52
C MET A 256 12.66 12.59 -10.86
N GLU A 257 13.98 12.42 -10.87
CA GLU A 257 14.76 12.02 -12.07
C GLU A 257 14.22 10.72 -12.66
N MET A 258 13.92 9.73 -11.83
CA MET A 258 13.39 8.44 -12.28
C MET A 258 12.08 8.57 -13.06
N MET A 259 11.15 9.43 -12.64
CA MET A 259 9.89 9.65 -13.37
C MET A 259 10.07 10.51 -14.60
N PHE A 260 10.93 11.53 -14.52
CA PHE A 260 11.21 12.38 -15.67
C PHE A 260 11.85 11.58 -16.81
N ARG A 261 12.90 10.81 -16.53
CA ARG A 261 13.53 9.91 -17.50
C ARG A 261 12.55 8.86 -18.01
N ALA A 262 11.67 8.35 -17.15
CA ALA A 262 10.66 7.38 -17.58
C ALA A 262 9.67 7.98 -18.58
N SER A 263 9.20 9.20 -18.32
CA SER A 263 8.34 9.95 -19.24
C SER A 263 9.05 10.24 -20.56
N LYS A 264 10.32 10.67 -20.53
CA LYS A 264 11.11 10.95 -21.74
C LYS A 264 11.34 9.71 -22.61
N LYS A 265 11.53 8.55 -21.99
CA LYS A 265 11.63 7.26 -22.69
C LYS A 265 10.29 6.69 -23.16
N GLY A 266 9.18 7.36 -22.87
CA GLY A 266 7.84 6.94 -23.30
C GLY A 266 7.30 5.73 -22.54
N TYR A 267 7.81 5.43 -21.35
CA TYR A 267 7.26 4.35 -20.52
C TYR A 267 5.83 4.68 -20.06
N LYS A 268 4.99 3.65 -19.96
CA LYS A 268 3.61 3.81 -19.51
C LYS A 268 3.56 3.86 -17.99
N ILE A 269 3.12 5.00 -17.45
CA ILE A 269 3.03 5.26 -16.02
C ILE A 269 1.56 5.40 -15.62
N GLY A 270 1.14 4.65 -14.58
CA GLY A 270 -0.16 4.81 -13.95
C GLY A 270 -0.04 5.18 -12.47
N GLU A 271 -1.13 5.69 -11.90
CA GLU A 271 -1.16 6.19 -10.54
C GLU A 271 -2.22 5.49 -9.70
N VAL A 272 -1.85 5.08 -8.48
CA VAL A 272 -2.79 4.59 -7.45
C VAL A 272 -2.85 5.62 -6.33
N PRO A 273 -4.04 6.13 -5.97
CA PRO A 273 -4.17 7.06 -4.85
C PRO A 273 -3.83 6.37 -3.53
N ILE A 274 -2.84 6.89 -2.81
CA ILE A 274 -2.40 6.35 -1.52
C ILE A 274 -2.65 7.34 -0.39
N SER A 275 -2.83 6.78 0.81
CA SER A 275 -2.82 7.53 2.06
C SER A 275 -1.42 7.45 2.65
N PHE A 276 -0.73 8.59 2.71
CA PHE A 276 0.57 8.73 3.36
C PHE A 276 0.36 9.21 4.79
N VAL A 277 0.84 8.44 5.75
CA VAL A 277 0.77 8.80 7.17
C VAL A 277 2.17 9.20 7.61
N ASP A 278 2.27 10.33 8.32
CA ASP A 278 3.55 10.74 8.87
C ASP A 278 4.13 9.65 9.78
N ARG A 279 5.46 9.58 9.82
CA ARG A 279 6.18 8.53 10.53
C ARG A 279 5.71 8.47 11.98
N CYS A 280 5.42 7.29 12.49
CA CYS A 280 5.16 7.11 13.91
C CYS A 280 6.42 7.34 14.76
N PHE A 281 7.61 7.18 14.16
CA PHE A 281 8.91 7.25 14.84
C PHE A 281 9.97 7.96 13.96
N GLY A 282 10.77 8.84 14.58
CA GLY A 282 11.93 9.52 13.97
C GLY A 282 11.66 10.94 13.46
N GLU A 283 12.70 11.78 13.48
CA GLU A 283 12.61 13.19 13.02
C GLU A 283 12.67 13.34 11.49
N SER A 284 11.98 14.35 10.97
CA SER A 284 11.99 14.70 9.55
C SER A 284 13.34 15.29 9.15
N LYS A 285 14.00 14.72 8.13
CA LYS A 285 15.31 15.17 7.62
C LYS A 285 15.24 16.33 6.61
N LEU A 286 14.03 16.83 6.32
CA LEU A 286 13.80 17.92 5.35
C LEU A 286 14.34 19.26 5.86
N GLY A 287 15.62 19.51 5.59
CA GLY A 287 16.32 20.77 5.84
C GLY A 287 16.45 21.65 4.59
N SER A 288 16.83 22.92 4.77
CA SER A 288 16.99 23.91 3.69
C SER A 288 17.98 23.48 2.60
N GLN A 289 19.00 22.68 2.95
CA GLN A 289 19.96 22.13 1.99
C GLN A 289 19.32 21.13 1.02
N GLU A 290 18.34 20.35 1.46
CA GLU A 290 17.61 19.42 0.59
C GLU A 290 16.73 20.17 -0.41
N ILE A 291 16.14 21.30 -0.01
CA ILE A 291 15.36 22.17 -0.90
C ILE A 291 16.25 22.75 -2.01
N ILE A 292 17.43 23.26 -1.66
CA ILE A 292 18.39 23.79 -2.65
C ILE A 292 18.85 22.67 -3.59
N GLY A 293 19.15 21.48 -3.05
CA GLY A 293 19.48 20.30 -3.84
C GLY A 293 18.35 19.92 -4.81
N TYR A 294 17.10 19.98 -4.36
CA TYR A 294 15.93 19.71 -5.18
C TYR A 294 15.82 20.67 -6.38
N VAL A 295 15.95 21.98 -6.14
CA VAL A 295 15.89 22.99 -7.20
C VAL A 295 17.06 22.87 -8.18
N LYS A 296 18.28 22.62 -7.70
CA LYS A 296 19.43 22.36 -8.59
C LYS A 296 19.22 21.12 -9.46
N GLY A 297 18.70 20.05 -8.87
CA GLY A 297 18.39 18.82 -9.59
C GLY A 297 17.32 19.03 -10.65
N LEU A 298 16.27 19.77 -10.32
CA LEU A 298 15.21 20.17 -11.23
C LEU A 298 15.75 20.93 -12.46
N LEU A 299 16.58 21.95 -12.23
CA LEU A 299 17.20 22.72 -13.32
C LEU A 299 18.15 21.85 -14.16
N TYR A 300 18.91 20.96 -13.52
CA TYR A 300 19.76 20.02 -14.24
C TYR A 300 18.94 19.11 -15.17
N LEU A 301 17.85 18.53 -14.68
CA LEU A 301 16.98 17.69 -15.51
C LEU A 301 16.35 18.48 -16.66
N PHE A 302 15.94 19.71 -16.41
CA PHE A 302 15.33 20.56 -17.43
C PHE A 302 16.29 20.94 -18.57
N PHE A 303 17.56 21.23 -18.25
CA PHE A 303 18.53 21.72 -19.24
C PHE A 303 19.43 20.65 -19.87
N PHE A 304 19.67 19.53 -19.19
CA PHE A 304 20.72 18.57 -19.58
C PHE A 304 20.25 17.13 -19.76
N VAL A 305 18.97 16.85 -19.55
CA VAL A 305 18.40 15.51 -19.74
C VAL A 305 17.32 15.58 -20.81
N ASP A 306 17.68 15.10 -22.01
CA ASP A 306 16.83 15.06 -23.20
C ASP A 306 15.85 13.88 -23.21
#